data_AF-A0A3B0PYC6-F1
#
_entry.id   AF-A0A3B0PYC6-F1
#
_cell.length_a   1.000
_cell.length_b   1.000
_cell.length_c   1.000
_cell.angle_alpha   90.00
_cell.angle_beta   90.00
_cell.angle_gamma   90.00
#
_symmetry.space_group_name_H-M   'P 1'
#
loop_
_entity.id
_entity.type
_entity.pdbx_description
1 polymer ?
#
loop_
_entity_poly.entity_id
_entity_poly.type
_entity_poly.pdbx_seq_one_letter_code
_entity_poly.pdbx_strand_id
1 'polypeptide(L)'
;MRKRTKFYMYSIATLSSLGIFLSSCTRASQPVQKGEFDDKVVIQTAQNQFYPLMSAFSQLVDLYNKQFANTPGFLPVELQQSEKTNATSELQLTNNVVGSIRSNSPLVPNIILADLNAAYQINGFNRLLDLSNNPIINESYFDSDIYNNFNKISGSTQSSDKVYAIPFNLTTTDSLVFNKPVMNLLFSLVEQGGGTVDKNSATYKELHMEDFMEKIPNKKW
;
A
#
# COMPACT_ATOMS: atom_id res chain seq x y z
N MET A 1 11.83 -44.97 2.74
CA MET A 1 11.79 -43.59 3.28
C MET A 1 11.38 -42.64 2.16
N ARG A 2 10.18 -42.07 2.22
CA ARG A 2 9.56 -41.27 1.15
C ARG A 2 9.79 -39.78 1.46
N LYS A 3 10.66 -39.09 0.71
CA LYS A 3 10.92 -37.66 0.93
C LYS A 3 9.67 -36.85 0.52
N ARG A 4 9.06 -36.16 1.48
CA ARG A 4 7.98 -35.20 1.25
C ARG A 4 8.59 -33.88 0.77
N THR A 5 8.42 -33.56 -0.50
CA THR A 5 8.66 -32.21 -1.02
C THR A 5 7.50 -31.32 -0.59
N LYS A 6 7.81 -30.28 0.20
CA LYS A 6 6.84 -29.26 0.59
C LYS A 6 6.62 -28.32 -0.60
N PHE A 7 5.41 -28.33 -1.14
CA PHE A 7 4.95 -27.33 -2.10
C PHE A 7 4.60 -26.06 -1.31
N TYR A 8 5.41 -25.02 -1.43
CA TYR A 8 5.04 -23.69 -0.94
C TYR A 8 4.25 -23.00 -2.05
N MET A 9 2.95 -22.84 -1.82
CA MET A 9 2.06 -22.07 -2.67
C MET A 9 1.83 -20.72 -1.97
N TYR A 10 2.54 -19.68 -2.42
CA TYR A 10 2.27 -18.26 -2.20
C TYR A 10 2.04 -17.70 -3.62
N SER A 11 1.09 -16.83 -3.95
CA SER A 11 0.30 -15.88 -3.19
C SER A 11 -1.02 -15.63 -3.94
N ILE A 12 -2.11 -15.43 -3.20
CA ILE A 12 -3.24 -14.64 -3.71
C ILE A 12 -2.86 -13.19 -3.37
N ALA A 13 -2.36 -12.45 -4.35
CA ALA A 13 -2.16 -11.01 -4.22
C ALA A 13 -3.54 -10.35 -4.31
N THR A 14 -4.10 -9.98 -3.17
CA THR A 14 -5.27 -9.11 -3.13
C THR A 14 -4.86 -7.72 -3.60
N LEU A 15 -5.58 -7.19 -4.59
CA LEU A 15 -5.45 -5.82 -5.08
C LEU A 15 -5.70 -4.84 -3.93
N SER A 16 -4.69 -4.06 -3.52
CA SER A 16 -4.90 -2.88 -2.69
C SER A 16 -4.09 -1.70 -3.20
N SER A 17 -4.81 -0.62 -3.49
CA SER A 17 -4.27 0.70 -3.78
C SER A 17 -4.14 1.45 -2.45
N LEU A 18 -2.91 1.85 -2.10
CA LEU A 18 -2.56 2.44 -0.81
C LEU A 18 -2.52 3.98 -0.85
N GLY A 19 -3.32 4.61 -0.01
CA GLY A 19 -3.39 6.05 0.18
C GLY A 19 -2.99 6.46 1.59
N ILE A 20 -2.43 7.67 1.72
CA ILE A 20 -2.22 8.34 3.01
C ILE A 20 -3.47 9.15 3.31
N PHE A 21 -4.21 8.80 4.36
CA PHE A 21 -5.40 9.54 4.79
C PHE A 21 -5.11 10.37 6.04
N LEU A 22 -5.55 11.63 6.05
CA LEU A 22 -5.43 12.52 7.21
C LEU A 22 -6.76 12.59 7.95
N SER A 23 -6.72 12.48 9.28
CA SER A 23 -7.90 12.65 10.11
C SER A 23 -8.01 14.08 10.67
N SER A 24 -9.20 14.69 10.61
CA SER A 24 -9.49 15.99 11.22
C SER A 24 -10.28 15.81 12.53
N CYS A 25 -10.06 16.73 13.46
CA CYS A 25 -10.85 16.86 14.69
C CYS A 25 -11.90 17.95 14.49
N THR A 26 -13.07 17.62 13.94
CA THR A 26 -14.19 18.58 13.90
C THR A 26 -15.49 17.99 14.43
N ARG A 27 -15.84 18.48 15.64
CA ARG A 27 -17.16 18.53 16.32
C ARG A 27 -18.00 17.24 16.36
N ALA A 28 -17.63 16.35 17.27
CA ALA A 28 -18.64 15.59 18.03
C ALA A 28 -18.99 16.37 19.30
N SER A 29 -20.26 16.34 19.72
CA SER A 29 -20.88 17.08 20.84
C SER A 29 -20.44 16.65 22.25
N GLN A 30 -19.25 16.05 22.37
CA GLN A 30 -18.61 15.65 23.61
C GLN A 30 -17.24 16.35 23.67
N PRO A 31 -16.80 16.84 24.85
CA PRO A 31 -15.45 17.37 24.97
C PRO A 31 -14.46 16.28 24.53
N VAL A 32 -13.72 16.55 23.46
CA VAL A 32 -12.66 15.67 22.97
C VAL A 32 -11.66 15.59 24.12
N GLN A 33 -11.55 14.41 24.75
CA GLN A 33 -10.48 14.15 25.70
C GLN A 33 -9.15 14.44 25.00
N LYS A 34 -8.22 15.08 25.70
CA LYS A 34 -6.86 15.32 25.21
C LYS A 34 -6.36 14.03 24.54
N GLY A 35 -6.12 14.08 23.23
CA GLY A 35 -5.73 12.92 22.47
C GLY A 35 -4.40 12.41 22.99
N GLU A 36 -4.20 11.10 23.00
CA GLU A 36 -2.92 10.52 23.41
C GLU A 36 -1.78 10.98 22.49
N PHE A 37 -2.13 11.42 21.28
CA PHE A 37 -1.22 11.87 20.25
C PHE A 37 -1.20 13.39 20.06
N ASP A 38 -1.69 14.19 21.01
CA ASP A 38 -1.72 15.65 20.88
C ASP A 38 -0.30 16.29 20.82
N ASP A 39 0.73 15.57 21.25
CA ASP A 39 2.13 16.02 21.28
C ASP A 39 3.00 15.43 20.17
N LYS A 40 2.39 14.73 19.20
CA LYS A 40 3.09 14.04 18.12
C LYS A 40 2.21 13.88 16.88
N VAL A 41 2.79 13.39 15.79
CA VAL A 41 2.04 12.94 14.61
C VAL A 41 2.21 11.43 14.49
N VAL A 42 1.13 10.68 14.66
CA VAL A 42 1.14 9.22 14.53
C VAL A 42 0.75 8.80 13.13
N ILE A 43 1.62 7.99 12.51
CA ILE A 43 1.39 7.30 11.25
C ILE A 43 1.19 5.82 11.55
N GLN A 44 0.04 5.25 11.22
CA GLN A 44 -0.23 3.82 11.37
C GLN A 44 -0.21 3.08 10.03
N THR A 45 0.28 1.84 10.06
CA THR A 45 0.30 0.92 8.91
C THR A 45 0.06 -0.51 9.37
N ALA A 46 -0.50 -1.33 8.48
CA ALA A 46 -0.64 -2.77 8.66
C ALA A 46 0.61 -3.54 8.25
N GLN A 47 1.59 -2.86 7.64
CA GLN A 47 2.86 -3.47 7.25
C GLN A 47 3.80 -3.59 8.46
N ASN A 48 4.55 -4.69 8.50
CA ASN A 48 5.57 -4.94 9.51
C ASN A 48 6.95 -4.41 9.09
N GLN A 49 7.91 -4.44 10.00
CA GLN A 49 9.27 -3.94 9.74
C GLN A 49 10.03 -4.67 8.62
N PHE A 50 9.57 -5.86 8.20
CA PHE A 50 10.22 -6.67 7.16
C PHE A 50 9.80 -6.26 5.74
N TYR A 51 8.78 -5.40 5.58
CA TYR A 51 8.45 -4.83 4.29
C TYR A 51 9.54 -3.81 3.88
N PRO A 52 10.10 -3.89 2.65
CA PRO A 52 11.14 -2.97 2.21
C PRO A 52 10.74 -1.49 2.33
N LEU A 53 9.47 -1.19 2.03
CA LEU A 53 8.90 0.14 2.19
C LEU A 53 9.00 0.66 3.63
N MET A 54 8.76 -0.21 4.62
CA MET A 54 8.81 0.15 6.04
C MET A 54 10.24 0.42 6.52
N SER A 55 11.22 -0.29 5.97
CA SER A 55 12.63 -0.02 6.26
C SER A 55 13.05 1.39 5.78
N ALA A 56 12.66 1.76 4.56
CA ALA A 56 12.92 3.10 4.03
C ALA A 56 12.12 4.18 4.76
N PHE A 57 10.85 3.90 5.07
CA PHE A 57 9.97 4.88 5.70
C PHE A 57 10.39 5.18 7.14
N SER A 58 10.85 4.17 7.88
CA SER A 58 11.42 4.35 9.23
C SER A 58 12.62 5.32 9.20
N GLN A 59 13.53 5.16 8.23
CA GLN A 59 14.67 6.07 8.06
C GLN A 59 14.23 7.50 7.70
N LEU A 60 13.18 7.65 6.90
CA LEU A 60 12.62 8.97 6.59
C LEU A 60 12.04 9.65 7.83
N VAL A 61 11.32 8.91 8.67
CA VAL A 61 10.78 9.42 9.94
C VAL A 61 11.91 9.85 10.87
N ASP A 62 12.97 9.04 10.99
CA ASP A 62 14.16 9.40 11.75
C ASP A 62 14.83 10.68 11.23
N LEU A 63 14.96 10.81 9.91
CA LEU A 63 15.54 11.98 9.28
C LEU A 63 14.70 13.22 9.53
N TYR A 64 13.39 13.15 9.33
CA TYR A 64 12.45 14.24 9.61
C TYR A 64 12.56 14.69 11.06
N ASN A 65 12.48 13.75 12.01
CA ASN A 65 12.54 14.07 13.42
C ASN A 65 13.85 14.73 13.83
N LYS A 66 14.99 14.27 13.30
CA LYS A 66 16.30 14.87 13.58
C LYS A 66 16.45 16.25 12.96
N GLN A 67 16.02 16.42 11.71
CA GLN A 67 16.21 17.65 10.95
C GLN A 67 15.37 18.80 11.51
N PHE A 68 14.14 18.51 11.94
CA PHE A 68 13.19 19.54 12.36
C PHE A 68 13.07 19.71 13.89
N ALA A 69 13.78 18.92 14.70
CA ALA A 69 13.69 18.92 16.17
C ALA A 69 13.73 20.30 16.83
N ASN A 70 14.52 21.23 16.28
CA ASN A 70 14.71 22.57 16.84
C ASN A 70 13.79 23.64 16.21
N THR A 71 12.84 23.23 15.36
CA THR A 71 11.91 24.14 14.69
C THR A 71 10.79 24.52 15.67
N PRO A 72 10.46 25.82 15.84
CA PRO A 72 9.33 26.22 16.66
C PRO A 72 8.03 25.54 16.21
N GLY A 73 7.31 24.93 17.16
CA GLY A 73 6.06 24.21 16.88
C GLY A 73 6.26 22.82 16.26
N PHE A 74 7.48 22.28 16.25
CA PHE A 74 7.75 20.92 15.80
C PHE A 74 6.98 19.87 16.64
N LEU A 75 6.34 18.94 15.94
CA LEU A 75 5.78 17.71 16.50
C LEU A 75 6.56 16.51 15.96
N PRO A 76 7.08 15.63 16.82
CA PRO A 76 7.74 14.41 16.38
C PRO A 76 6.75 13.49 15.68
N VAL A 77 7.22 12.81 14.65
CA VAL A 77 6.48 11.79 13.93
C VAL A 77 6.79 10.42 14.52
N GLU A 78 5.76 9.62 14.78
CA GLU A 78 5.88 8.25 15.25
C GLU A 78 5.26 7.30 14.21
N LEU A 79 6.08 6.39 13.66
CA LEU A 79 5.61 5.32 12.80
C LEU A 79 5.21 4.10 13.64
N GLN A 80 3.95 3.71 13.57
CA GLN A 80 3.40 2.54 14.23
C GLN A 80 3.09 1.45 13.19
N GLN A 81 3.92 0.42 13.19
CA GLN A 81 3.82 -0.75 12.30
C GLN A 81 2.91 -1.83 12.89
N SER A 82 2.71 -2.92 12.16
CA SER A 82 1.84 -4.05 12.54
C SER A 82 2.05 -4.56 13.98
N GLU A 83 3.29 -4.52 14.46
CA GLU A 83 3.73 -4.97 15.78
C GLU A 83 3.13 -4.12 16.90
N LYS A 84 2.79 -2.86 16.60
CA LYS A 84 2.16 -1.91 17.52
C LYS A 84 0.68 -1.72 17.24
N THR A 85 0.27 -1.72 15.98
CA THR A 85 -1.15 -1.55 15.58
C THR A 85 -1.97 -2.83 15.75
N ASN A 86 -1.31 -3.99 15.88
CA ASN A 86 -1.93 -5.32 15.87
C ASN A 86 -2.77 -5.60 14.61
N ALA A 87 -2.52 -4.86 13.53
CA ALA A 87 -3.19 -5.05 12.25
C ALA A 87 -2.28 -5.82 11.28
N THR A 88 -2.82 -6.89 10.70
CA THR A 88 -2.15 -7.74 9.71
C THR A 88 -2.62 -7.49 8.27
N SER A 89 -3.62 -6.63 8.10
CA SER A 89 -4.13 -6.17 6.81
C SER A 89 -4.63 -4.73 6.90
N GLU A 90 -4.68 -4.03 5.77
CA GLU A 90 -5.19 -2.66 5.65
C GLU A 90 -6.66 -2.57 6.10
N LEU A 91 -7.49 -3.55 5.71
CA LEU A 91 -8.87 -3.64 6.19
C LEU A 91 -8.95 -3.76 7.72
N GLN A 92 -8.09 -4.58 8.34
CA GLN A 92 -8.05 -4.72 9.79
C GLN A 92 -7.62 -3.41 10.46
N LEU A 93 -6.60 -2.73 9.91
CA LEU A 93 -6.18 -1.41 10.39
C LEU A 93 -7.35 -0.42 10.33
N THR A 94 -8.02 -0.32 9.20
CA THR A 94 -9.20 0.54 9.01
C THR A 94 -10.27 0.25 10.05
N ASN A 95 -10.62 -1.02 10.26
CA ASN A 95 -11.60 -1.42 11.27
C ASN A 95 -11.19 -1.02 12.68
N ASN A 96 -9.91 -1.18 13.04
CA ASN A 96 -9.38 -0.75 14.34
C ASN A 96 -9.54 0.76 14.53
N VAL A 97 -9.16 1.56 13.53
CA VAL A 97 -9.28 3.03 13.58
C VAL A 97 -10.74 3.47 13.65
N VAL A 98 -11.63 2.88 12.84
CA VAL A 98 -13.07 3.16 12.90
C VAL A 98 -13.64 2.78 14.27
N GLY A 99 -13.17 1.69 14.88
CA GLY A 99 -13.50 1.32 16.26
C GLY A 99 -13.08 2.39 17.28
N SER A 100 -11.85 2.90 17.17
CA SER A 100 -11.35 3.99 18.00
C SER A 100 -12.18 5.28 17.83
N ILE A 101 -12.53 5.63 16.59
CA ILE A 101 -13.37 6.80 16.29
C ILE A 101 -14.76 6.65 16.94
N ARG A 102 -15.42 5.51 16.74
CA ARG A 102 -16.76 5.25 17.29
C ARG A 102 -16.81 5.27 18.82
N SER A 103 -15.74 4.78 19.45
CA SER A 103 -15.62 4.76 20.91
C SER A 103 -15.12 6.07 21.51
N ASN A 104 -14.89 7.11 20.69
CA ASN A 104 -14.28 8.37 21.10
C ASN A 104 -12.94 8.16 21.84
N SER A 105 -12.18 7.16 21.39
CA SER A 105 -10.89 6.80 21.97
C SER A 105 -9.85 7.89 21.70
N PRO A 106 -8.93 8.16 22.65
CA PRO A 106 -7.79 9.04 22.41
C PRO A 106 -6.74 8.44 21.46
N LEU A 107 -6.92 7.19 21.02
CA LEU A 107 -5.99 6.43 20.17
C LEU A 107 -6.30 6.53 18.66
N VAL A 108 -6.90 7.63 18.21
CA VAL A 108 -7.15 7.85 16.77
C VAL A 108 -5.88 8.44 16.13
N PRO A 109 -5.24 7.75 15.17
CA PRO A 109 -4.02 8.26 14.54
C PRO A 109 -4.28 9.48 13.65
N ASN A 110 -3.26 10.31 13.45
CA ASN A 110 -3.33 11.46 12.56
C ASN A 110 -3.30 11.02 11.08
N ILE A 111 -2.48 10.02 10.78
CA ILE A 111 -2.25 9.51 9.44
C ILE A 111 -2.37 7.98 9.44
N ILE A 112 -3.00 7.43 8.41
CA ILE A 112 -2.96 6.00 8.12
C ILE A 112 -2.49 5.74 6.70
N LEU A 113 -1.70 4.68 6.53
CA LEU A 113 -1.41 4.06 5.24
C LEU A 113 -2.36 2.88 5.06
N ALA A 114 -3.40 3.05 4.24
CA ALA A 114 -4.49 2.09 4.09
C ALA A 114 -5.08 2.08 2.67
N ASP A 115 -5.96 1.12 2.41
CA ASP A 115 -6.70 1.02 1.16
C ASP A 115 -7.74 2.14 0.98
N LEU A 116 -8.28 2.27 -0.23
CA LEU A 116 -9.34 3.22 -0.58
C LEU A 116 -10.60 3.09 0.29
N ASN A 117 -10.90 1.90 0.79
CA ASN A 117 -12.09 1.67 1.62
C ASN A 117 -11.94 2.36 2.99
N ALA A 118 -10.72 2.62 3.46
CA ALA A 118 -10.49 3.44 4.65
C ALA A 118 -11.10 4.84 4.52
N ALA A 119 -10.93 5.49 3.35
CA ALA A 119 -11.51 6.80 3.07
C ALA A 119 -13.02 6.78 3.24
N TYR A 120 -13.69 5.81 2.63
CA TYR A 120 -15.14 5.68 2.69
C TYR A 120 -15.63 5.51 4.14
N GLN A 121 -15.02 4.59 4.90
CA GLN A 121 -15.48 4.27 6.24
C GLN A 121 -15.22 5.39 7.25
N ILE A 122 -14.08 6.07 7.17
CA ILE A 122 -13.72 7.15 8.09
C ILE A 122 -14.48 8.43 7.75
N ASN A 123 -14.73 8.70 6.46
CA ASN A 123 -15.53 9.85 6.03
C ASN A 123 -16.97 9.78 6.56
N GLY A 124 -17.53 8.59 6.79
CA GLY A 124 -18.83 8.41 7.43
C GLY A 124 -18.94 9.04 8.83
N PHE A 125 -17.81 9.35 9.46
CA PHE A 125 -17.73 10.04 10.76
C PHE A 125 -17.36 11.53 10.64
N ASN A 126 -17.23 12.07 9.42
CA ASN A 126 -16.66 13.40 9.14
C ASN A 126 -15.29 13.61 9.81
N ARG A 127 -14.48 12.55 9.85
CA ARG A 127 -13.15 12.55 10.49
C ARG A 127 -12.00 12.60 9.51
N LEU A 128 -12.23 12.77 8.21
CA LEU A 128 -11.15 13.03 7.25
C LEU A 128 -10.86 14.53 7.12
N LEU A 129 -9.60 14.86 6.88
CA LEU A 129 -9.16 16.21 6.55
C LEU A 129 -9.27 16.41 5.04
N ASP A 130 -9.96 17.47 4.64
CA ASP A 130 -10.05 17.89 3.25
C ASP A 130 -8.80 18.70 2.85
N LEU A 131 -8.07 18.19 1.88
CA LEU A 131 -6.83 18.73 1.34
C LEU A 131 -7.03 19.48 0.02
N SER A 132 -8.25 19.66 -0.47
CA SER A 132 -8.55 20.30 -1.76
C SER A 132 -7.91 21.68 -1.92
N ASN A 133 -7.81 22.43 -0.82
CA ASN A 133 -7.20 23.77 -0.79
C ASN A 133 -5.74 23.78 -0.30
N ASN A 134 -5.09 22.61 -0.20
CA ASN A 134 -3.71 22.53 0.27
C ASN A 134 -2.74 22.92 -0.85
N PRO A 135 -1.88 23.95 -0.66
CA PRO A 135 -0.98 24.41 -1.71
C PRO A 135 0.18 23.44 -2.01
N ILE A 136 0.46 22.50 -1.10
CA ILE A 136 1.53 21.51 -1.22
C ILE A 136 1.01 20.24 -1.90
N ILE A 137 -0.21 19.82 -1.57
CA ILE A 137 -0.84 18.62 -2.14
C ILE A 137 -1.72 19.05 -3.32
N ASN A 138 -1.15 19.02 -4.52
CA ASN A 138 -1.82 19.41 -5.77
C ASN A 138 -1.95 18.22 -6.72
N GLU A 139 -3.11 18.10 -7.39
CA GLU A 139 -3.34 17.11 -8.46
C GLU A 139 -2.23 17.13 -9.51
N SER A 140 -1.63 18.28 -9.80
CA SER A 140 -0.55 18.42 -10.79
C SER A 140 0.71 17.57 -10.51
N TYR A 141 0.89 17.09 -9.27
CA TYR A 141 2.00 16.21 -8.92
C TYR A 141 1.74 14.73 -9.19
N PHE A 142 0.50 14.38 -9.54
CA PHE A 142 0.06 13.00 -9.71
C PHE A 142 -0.51 12.79 -11.10
N ASP A 143 -0.43 11.55 -11.58
CA ASP A 143 -1.25 11.14 -12.72
C ASP A 143 -2.74 11.30 -12.35
N SER A 144 -3.52 11.86 -13.28
CA SER A 144 -4.92 12.19 -13.02
C SER A 144 -5.75 10.96 -12.68
N ASP A 145 -5.47 9.80 -13.28
CA ASP A 145 -6.23 8.58 -13.01
C ASP A 145 -5.91 8.05 -11.62
N ILE A 146 -4.63 8.07 -11.23
CA ILE A 146 -4.21 7.73 -9.87
C ILE A 146 -4.89 8.67 -8.87
N TYR A 147 -4.74 9.98 -9.06
CA TYR A 147 -5.29 10.98 -8.16
C TYR A 147 -6.80 10.82 -7.97
N ASN A 148 -7.53 10.64 -9.08
CA ASN A 148 -8.96 10.43 -9.10
C ASN A 148 -9.35 9.12 -8.40
N ASN A 149 -8.63 8.03 -8.64
CA ASN A 149 -8.91 6.74 -8.00
C ASN A 149 -8.79 6.81 -6.47
N PHE A 150 -7.89 7.64 -5.96
CA PHE A 150 -7.67 7.82 -4.52
C PHE A 150 -8.63 8.81 -3.84
N ASN A 151 -9.20 9.75 -4.60
CA ASN A 151 -10.00 10.85 -4.02
C ASN A 151 -11.48 10.82 -4.41
N LYS A 152 -11.87 10.09 -5.47
CA LYS A 152 -13.28 9.84 -5.80
C LYS A 152 -13.82 8.70 -4.93
N ILE A 153 -14.31 9.04 -3.75
CA ILE A 153 -14.97 8.09 -2.86
C ILE A 153 -16.32 7.66 -3.45
N SER A 154 -16.37 6.46 -4.01
CA SER A 154 -17.62 5.84 -4.50
C SER A 154 -18.70 5.83 -3.40
N GLY A 155 -19.89 6.34 -3.71
CA GLY A 155 -21.02 6.42 -2.77
C GLY A 155 -21.03 7.66 -1.85
N SER A 156 -20.05 8.56 -1.96
CA SER A 156 -20.12 9.87 -1.31
C SER A 156 -21.12 10.78 -2.03
N THR A 157 -22.06 11.36 -1.29
CA THR A 157 -22.94 12.44 -1.78
C THR A 157 -22.30 13.83 -1.69
N GLN A 158 -21.13 13.94 -1.03
CA GLN A 158 -20.35 15.17 -0.97
C GLN A 158 -19.50 15.33 -2.24
N SER A 159 -19.37 16.58 -2.70
CA SER A 159 -18.86 16.95 -4.03
C SER A 159 -17.58 16.21 -4.45
N SER A 160 -17.45 16.02 -5.77
CA SER A 160 -16.30 15.41 -6.46
C SER A 160 -14.96 16.10 -6.21
N ASP A 161 -14.95 17.22 -5.47
CA ASP A 161 -13.85 18.17 -5.44
C ASP A 161 -13.01 18.06 -4.17
N LYS A 162 -13.41 17.18 -3.25
CA LYS A 162 -12.70 16.96 -1.99
C LYS A 162 -11.56 15.98 -2.15
N VAL A 163 -10.47 16.26 -1.44
CA VAL A 163 -9.23 15.49 -1.51
C VAL A 163 -8.96 14.96 -0.12
N TYR A 164 -9.03 13.66 0.06
CA TYR A 164 -8.90 13.03 1.39
C TYR A 164 -7.67 12.13 1.51
N ALA A 165 -7.07 11.78 0.36
CA ALA A 165 -5.92 10.90 0.29
C ALA A 165 -4.79 11.55 -0.50
N ILE A 166 -3.57 11.34 -0.03
CA ILE A 166 -2.35 11.57 -0.82
C ILE A 166 -1.98 10.22 -1.44
N PRO A 167 -1.98 10.09 -2.78
CA PRO A 167 -1.46 8.88 -3.42
C PRO A 167 0.00 8.65 -3.01
N PHE A 168 0.31 7.47 -2.48
CA PHE A 168 1.64 7.19 -1.95
C PHE A 168 2.39 6.16 -2.79
N ASN A 169 1.76 5.02 -3.05
CA ASN A 169 2.35 3.96 -3.87
C ASN A 169 1.30 3.24 -4.70
N LEU A 170 1.63 3.00 -5.96
CA LEU A 170 1.00 1.96 -6.76
C LEU A 170 1.83 0.69 -6.60
N THR A 171 1.48 -0.16 -5.63
CA THR A 171 2.16 -1.45 -5.43
C THR A 171 1.67 -2.56 -6.35
N THR A 172 0.54 -2.36 -7.04
CA THR A 172 -0.08 -3.40 -7.86
C THR A 172 -0.57 -2.81 -9.18
N THR A 173 0.25 -2.94 -10.22
CA THR A 173 -0.24 -3.00 -11.59
C THR A 173 -0.64 -4.44 -11.89
N ASP A 174 -1.82 -4.68 -12.46
CA ASP A 174 -2.20 -6.02 -12.93
C ASP A 174 -1.14 -6.50 -13.92
N SER A 175 -0.34 -7.47 -13.49
CA SER A 175 0.83 -7.92 -14.23
C SER A 175 0.83 -9.45 -14.26
N LEU A 176 0.88 -10.02 -15.46
CA LEU A 176 1.16 -11.43 -15.62
C LEU A 176 2.68 -11.62 -15.56
N VAL A 177 3.16 -12.23 -14.48
CA VAL A 177 4.59 -12.53 -14.30
C VAL A 177 4.81 -14.02 -14.51
N PHE A 178 5.72 -14.38 -15.41
CA PHE A 178 6.13 -15.76 -15.66
C PHE A 178 7.62 -15.94 -15.40
N ASN A 179 7.98 -17.11 -14.87
CA ASN A 179 9.38 -17.51 -14.79
C ASN A 179 9.89 -17.83 -16.19
N LYS A 180 10.82 -17.00 -16.70
CA LYS A 180 11.35 -17.10 -18.07
C LYS A 180 11.83 -18.51 -18.45
N PRO A 181 12.72 -19.17 -17.67
CA PRO A 181 13.12 -20.56 -17.94
C PRO A 181 11.95 -21.56 -18.02
N VAL A 182 10.99 -21.47 -17.10
CA VAL A 182 9.82 -22.37 -17.09
C VAL A 182 8.94 -22.12 -18.32
N MET A 183 8.71 -20.86 -18.69
CA MET A 183 7.93 -20.52 -19.87
C MET A 183 8.59 -21.02 -21.16
N ASN A 184 9.92 -20.92 -21.27
CA ASN A 184 10.65 -21.45 -22.42
C ASN A 184 10.56 -22.99 -22.51
N LEU A 185 10.67 -23.68 -21.37
CA LEU A 185 10.46 -25.13 -21.31
C LEU A 185 9.04 -25.50 -21.72
N LEU A 186 8.02 -24.77 -21.26
CA LEU A 186 6.63 -25.00 -21.65
C LEU A 186 6.42 -24.83 -23.15
N PHE A 187 6.99 -23.79 -23.78
CA PHE A 187 6.94 -23.61 -25.23
C PHE A 187 7.59 -24.78 -25.97
N SER A 188 8.76 -25.24 -25.51
CA SER A 188 9.45 -26.39 -26.09
C SER A 188 8.63 -27.68 -25.99
N LEU A 189 7.99 -27.94 -24.85
CA LEU A 189 7.15 -29.12 -24.63
C LEU A 189 5.87 -29.07 -25.47
N VAL A 190 5.27 -27.89 -25.65
CA VAL A 190 4.10 -27.69 -26.51
C VAL A 190 4.45 -28.02 -27.96
N GLU A 191 5.58 -27.50 -28.49
CA GLU A 191 6.04 -27.82 -29.85
C GLU A 191 6.37 -29.31 -30.01
N GLN A 192 7.05 -29.93 -29.03
CA GLN A 192 7.34 -31.38 -29.04
C GLN A 192 6.08 -32.25 -29.01
N GLY A 193 5.02 -31.78 -28.33
CA GLY A 193 3.71 -32.43 -28.30
C GLY A 193 2.84 -32.21 -29.54
N GLY A 194 3.35 -31.50 -30.55
CA GLY A 194 2.62 -31.18 -31.79
C GLY A 194 1.71 -29.94 -31.70
N GLY A 195 1.79 -29.19 -30.61
CA GLY A 195 1.14 -27.89 -30.47
C GLY A 195 1.91 -26.78 -31.17
N THR A 196 1.30 -25.60 -31.27
CA THR A 196 1.88 -24.43 -31.95
C THR A 196 2.14 -23.29 -30.97
N VAL A 197 3.30 -22.67 -31.07
CA VAL A 197 3.68 -21.48 -30.29
C VAL A 197 3.85 -20.30 -31.24
N ASP A 198 3.24 -19.15 -30.91
CA ASP A 198 3.40 -17.94 -31.71
C ASP A 198 4.78 -17.32 -31.52
N LYS A 199 5.67 -17.59 -32.49
CA LYS A 199 7.05 -17.11 -32.51
C LYS A 199 7.18 -15.60 -32.74
N ASN A 200 6.10 -14.95 -33.17
CA ASN A 200 6.09 -13.50 -33.39
C ASN A 200 5.70 -12.72 -32.14
N SER A 201 5.13 -13.38 -31.13
CA SER A 201 4.75 -12.75 -29.87
C SER A 201 5.95 -12.10 -29.18
N ALA A 202 5.71 -10.98 -28.49
CA ALA A 202 6.74 -10.26 -27.75
C ALA A 202 7.40 -11.18 -26.70
N THR A 203 6.59 -11.97 -25.99
CA THR A 203 7.05 -12.94 -25.00
C THR A 203 7.97 -14.00 -25.59
N TYR A 204 7.63 -14.58 -26.74
CA TYR A 204 8.49 -15.60 -27.38
C TYR A 204 9.84 -15.01 -27.76
N LYS A 205 9.83 -13.82 -28.40
CA LYS A 205 11.05 -13.11 -28.81
C LYS A 205 11.93 -12.78 -27.62
N GLU A 206 11.36 -12.26 -26.53
CA GLU A 206 12.12 -11.94 -25.32
C GLU A 206 12.81 -13.17 -24.72
N LEU A 207 12.14 -14.32 -24.71
CA LEU A 207 12.69 -15.58 -24.17
C LEU A 207 13.78 -16.21 -25.04
N HIS A 208 13.83 -15.88 -26.33
CA HIS A 208 14.76 -16.47 -27.32
C HIS A 208 15.85 -15.49 -27.80
N MET A 209 15.78 -14.22 -27.43
CA MET A 209 16.86 -13.25 -27.66
C MET A 209 18.03 -13.40 -26.67
N GLU A 210 17.78 -14.04 -25.53
CA GLU A 210 18.82 -14.45 -24.60
C GLU A 210 19.13 -15.93 -24.87
N ASP A 211 20.36 -16.27 -25.27
CA ASP A 211 20.88 -17.66 -25.37
C ASP A 211 20.93 -18.32 -23.97
N PHE A 212 19.76 -18.49 -23.35
CA PHE A 212 19.63 -18.91 -21.95
C PHE A 212 19.96 -20.40 -21.77
N MET A 213 19.88 -21.19 -22.84
CA MET A 213 20.12 -22.63 -22.81
C MET A 213 21.60 -23.02 -22.73
N GLU A 214 22.54 -22.10 -23.00
CA GLU A 214 23.97 -22.35 -22.76
C GLU A 214 24.35 -22.26 -21.27
N LYS A 215 23.51 -21.67 -20.41
CA LYS A 215 23.85 -21.38 -19.00
C LYS A 215 23.15 -22.25 -17.97
N ILE A 216 22.27 -23.17 -18.35
CA ILE A 216 21.74 -24.16 -17.40
C ILE A 216 22.79 -25.27 -17.27
N PRO A 217 23.50 -25.38 -16.13
CA PRO A 217 24.47 -26.46 -15.96
C PRO A 217 23.70 -27.76 -16.07
N ASN A 218 24.16 -28.62 -16.98
CA ASN A 218 23.60 -29.93 -17.26
C ASN A 218 23.80 -30.86 -16.06
N LYS A 219 23.13 -30.58 -14.93
CA LYS A 219 23.03 -31.49 -13.79
C LYS A 219 21.88 -32.42 -14.10
N LYS A 220 22.25 -33.63 -14.54
CA LYS A 220 21.38 -34.80 -14.54
C LYS A 220 20.66 -34.88 -13.18
N TRP A 221 19.34 -34.92 -13.23
CA TRP A 221 18.47 -35.24 -12.10
C TRP A 221 18.64 -36.70 -11.70
#